data_AF-A0A3A8I9Q5-F1
#
_entry.id   AF-A0A3A8I9Q5-F1
#
_cell.length_a   1.000
_cell.length_b   1.000
_cell.length_c   1.000
_cell.angle_alpha   90.00
_cell.angle_beta   90.00
_cell.angle_gamma   90.00
#
_symmetry.space_group_name_H-M   'P 1'
#
loop_
_entity.id
_entity.type
_entity.pdbx_description
1 polymer ?
#
loop_
_entity_poly.entity_id
_entity_poly.type
_entity_poly.pdbx_seq_one_letter_code
_entity_poly.pdbx_strand_id
1 'polypeptide(L)'
;MDSTHARIPDPTDGEKGRLLVDVTLWKLSHPQFLLALAKMSVPLTIVIAAGITSWVSWPGFSFSVFRGAFFWAGFFVVLVALLPLVLMVDAPGSTYCKVPVVRIERFERELTVRDASGALLGELSKGALRVARANLTLGRGLVGALRLDHSKSSVWLMPQQSIGAWPGLRTEPPNMEIHRIDNALFDDLMRLAE
;
A
#
# COMPACT_ATOMS: atom_id res chain seq x y z
N MET A 1 25.16 -46.62 21.20
CA MET A 1 23.77 -46.34 20.83
C MET A 1 23.74 -44.89 20.38
N ASP A 2 24.04 -44.68 19.10
CA ASP A 2 24.18 -43.36 18.51
C ASP A 2 22.79 -42.79 18.21
N SER A 3 22.42 -41.75 18.97
CA SER A 3 21.20 -40.97 18.72
C SER A 3 21.36 -40.21 17.41
N THR A 4 20.78 -40.74 16.35
CA THR A 4 20.68 -40.14 15.02
C THR A 4 19.77 -38.92 15.10
N HIS A 5 20.27 -37.81 15.63
CA HIS A 5 19.73 -36.49 15.31
C HIS A 5 19.94 -36.31 13.81
N ALA A 6 18.86 -36.40 13.03
CA ALA A 6 18.86 -36.02 11.64
C ALA A 6 19.28 -34.56 11.56
N ARG A 7 20.58 -34.35 11.33
CA ARG A 7 21.18 -33.05 11.05
C ARG A 7 20.52 -32.57 9.77
N ILE A 8 19.59 -31.63 9.88
CA ILE A 8 19.05 -30.92 8.72
C ILE A 8 20.29 -30.38 7.98
N PRO A 9 20.51 -30.78 6.72
CA PRO A 9 21.70 -30.37 5.99
C PRO A 9 21.70 -28.84 5.88
N ASP A 10 22.82 -28.23 6.28
CA ASP A 10 23.08 -26.81 6.01
C ASP A 10 22.94 -26.58 4.50
N PRO A 11 22.05 -25.67 4.07
CA PRO A 11 21.83 -25.43 2.65
C PRO A 11 23.11 -24.86 2.04
N THR A 12 23.53 -25.46 0.92
CA THR A 12 24.51 -24.88 0.00
C THR A 12 24.06 -23.48 -0.40
N ASP A 13 24.96 -22.51 -0.22
CA ASP A 13 24.79 -21.09 -0.57
C ASP A 13 24.31 -20.92 -2.02
N GLY A 14 22.99 -20.86 -2.26
CA GLY A 14 22.46 -20.56 -3.59
C GLY A 14 21.03 -21.02 -3.91
N GLU A 15 20.52 -22.08 -3.26
CA GLU A 15 19.16 -22.56 -3.55
C GLU A 15 18.13 -21.96 -2.57
N LYS A 16 17.61 -20.78 -2.92
CA LYS A 16 16.51 -20.13 -2.19
C LYS A 16 15.24 -21.00 -2.12
N GLY A 17 15.12 -21.99 -3.00
CA GLY A 17 13.93 -22.84 -3.16
C GLY A 17 12.87 -22.20 -4.05
N ARG A 18 11.68 -22.81 -4.15
CA ARG A 18 10.58 -22.26 -4.94
C ARG A 18 10.03 -20.98 -4.29
N LEU A 19 9.71 -19.97 -5.10
CA LEU A 19 8.97 -18.79 -4.64
C LEU A 19 7.53 -19.22 -4.28
N LEU A 20 7.18 -19.06 -3.01
CA LEU A 20 5.87 -19.44 -2.47
C LEU A 20 4.90 -18.27 -2.49
N VAL A 21 5.38 -17.08 -2.11
CA VAL A 21 4.55 -15.87 -2.02
C VAL A 21 5.39 -14.67 -2.43
N ASP A 22 4.81 -13.78 -3.23
CA ASP A 22 5.38 -12.49 -3.61
C ASP A 22 4.33 -11.42 -3.37
N VAL A 23 4.57 -10.58 -2.36
CA VAL A 23 3.66 -9.52 -1.96
C VAL A 23 4.37 -8.19 -2.03
N THR A 24 3.83 -7.28 -2.85
CA THR A 24 4.26 -5.89 -2.87
C THR A 24 3.30 -5.06 -2.04
N LEU A 25 3.84 -4.35 -1.06
CA LEU A 25 3.11 -3.37 -0.27
C LEU A 25 3.06 -2.05 -1.04
N TRP A 26 1.85 -1.53 -1.19
CA TRP A 26 1.58 -0.33 -1.98
C TRP A 26 1.16 0.82 -1.08
N LYS A 27 1.60 2.03 -1.42
CA LYS A 27 1.21 3.29 -0.78
C LYS A 27 0.51 4.19 -1.77
N LEU A 28 -0.58 4.84 -1.35
CA LEU A 28 -1.26 5.83 -2.19
C LEU A 28 -0.37 7.06 -2.39
N SER A 29 -0.10 7.38 -3.65
CA SER A 29 0.63 8.59 -4.02
C SER A 29 -0.36 9.72 -4.28
N HIS A 30 -0.49 10.61 -3.30
CA HIS A 30 -1.27 11.84 -3.40
C HIS A 30 -0.97 12.65 -4.68
N PRO A 31 0.29 12.89 -5.09
CA PRO A 31 0.55 13.64 -6.32
C PRO A 31 0.08 12.89 -7.57
N GLN A 32 0.21 11.56 -7.63
CA GLN A 32 -0.31 10.77 -8.76
C GLN A 32 -1.84 10.78 -8.79
N PHE A 33 -2.49 10.69 -7.63
CA PHE A 33 -3.94 10.76 -7.49
C PHE A 33 -4.49 12.10 -7.97
N LEU A 34 -3.90 13.21 -7.52
CA LEU A 34 -4.30 14.56 -7.96
C LEU A 34 -4.07 14.77 -9.46
N LEU A 35 -2.95 14.27 -9.98
CA LEU A 35 -2.66 14.35 -11.40
C LEU A 35 -3.65 13.52 -12.24
N ALA A 36 -4.02 12.32 -11.77
CA ALA A 36 -5.02 11.48 -12.42
C ALA A 36 -6.39 12.15 -12.41
N LEU A 37 -6.81 12.72 -11.27
CA LEU A 37 -8.05 13.48 -11.14
C LEU A 37 -8.08 14.67 -12.09
N ALA A 38 -7.00 15.44 -12.16
CA ALA A 38 -6.88 16.58 -13.07
C ALA A 38 -6.97 16.13 -14.54
N LYS A 39 -6.27 15.05 -14.92
CA LYS A 39 -6.32 14.50 -16.27
C LYS A 39 -7.71 14.04 -16.69
N MET A 40 -8.49 13.47 -15.77
CA MET A 40 -9.87 13.05 -16.04
C MET A 40 -10.84 14.24 -16.13
N SER A 41 -10.70 15.22 -15.22
CA SER A 41 -11.71 16.26 -15.05
C SER A 41 -11.49 17.51 -15.91
N VAL A 42 -10.25 17.96 -16.10
CA VAL A 42 -9.95 19.24 -16.74
C VAL A 42 -10.41 19.27 -18.21
N PRO A 43 -10.07 18.28 -19.07
CA PRO A 43 -10.47 18.33 -20.48
C PRO A 43 -11.99 18.33 -20.65
N LEU A 44 -12.69 17.49 -19.88
CA LEU A 44 -14.14 17.37 -19.93
C LEU A 44 -14.81 18.67 -19.47
N THR A 45 -14.27 19.30 -18.42
CA THR A 45 -14.76 20.60 -17.92
C THR A 45 -14.62 21.69 -18.97
N ILE A 46 -13.49 21.75 -19.68
CA ILE A 46 -13.26 22.72 -20.75
C ILE A 46 -14.30 22.56 -21.86
N VAL A 47 -14.54 21.33 -22.32
CA VAL A 47 -15.51 21.05 -23.39
C VAL A 47 -16.93 21.45 -23.00
N ILE A 48 -17.36 21.07 -21.79
CA ILE A 48 -18.70 21.41 -21.28
C ILE A 48 -18.86 22.92 -21.12
N ALA A 49 -17.87 23.59 -20.51
CA ALA A 49 -17.91 25.03 -20.30
C ALA A 49 -17.94 25.81 -21.62
N ALA A 50 -17.15 25.38 -22.61
CA ALA A 50 -17.17 25.98 -23.95
C ALA A 50 -18.54 25.78 -24.62
N GLY A 51 -19.13 24.58 -24.53
CA GLY A 51 -20.46 24.30 -25.07
C GLY A 51 -21.55 25.18 -24.45
N ILE A 52 -21.58 25.28 -23.12
CA ILE A 52 -22.53 26.14 -22.39
C ILE A 52 -22.36 27.61 -22.80
N THR A 53 -21.12 28.09 -22.90
CA THR A 53 -20.86 29.50 -23.23
C THR A 53 -21.33 29.83 -24.64
N SER A 54 -21.00 28.97 -25.62
CA SER A 54 -21.42 29.14 -27.01
C SER A 54 -22.94 29.14 -27.15
N TRP A 55 -23.65 28.33 -26.34
CA TRP A 55 -25.11 28.31 -26.34
C TRP A 55 -25.73 29.58 -25.76
N VAL A 56 -25.22 30.06 -24.62
CA VAL A 56 -25.82 31.19 -23.88
C VAL A 56 -25.45 32.55 -24.50
N SER A 57 -24.25 32.69 -25.05
CA SER A 57 -23.72 33.99 -25.50
C SER A 57 -23.81 34.22 -27.02
N TRP A 58 -24.43 33.31 -27.77
CA TRP A 58 -24.51 33.41 -29.23
C TRP A 58 -25.21 34.73 -29.67
N PRO A 59 -24.66 35.47 -30.66
CA PRO A 59 -23.56 35.12 -31.58
C PRO A 59 -22.14 35.48 -31.10
N GLY A 60 -21.96 35.94 -29.86
CA GLY A 60 -20.66 36.29 -29.29
C GLY A 60 -20.09 35.24 -28.33
N PHE A 61 -18.92 35.54 -27.76
CA PHE A 61 -18.34 34.77 -26.67
C PHE A 61 -18.12 35.66 -25.46
N SER A 62 -18.72 35.32 -24.31
CA SER A 62 -18.52 36.03 -23.06
C SER A 62 -17.60 35.24 -22.14
N PHE A 63 -16.41 35.79 -21.86
CA PHE A 63 -15.45 35.18 -20.95
C PHE A 63 -16.00 35.06 -19.52
N SER A 64 -16.86 35.99 -19.09
CA SER A 64 -17.52 35.92 -17.79
C SER A 64 -18.46 34.73 -17.67
N VAL A 65 -19.23 34.44 -18.73
CA VAL A 65 -20.11 33.26 -18.79
C VAL A 65 -19.27 31.98 -18.83
N PHE A 66 -18.19 31.96 -19.61
CA PHE A 66 -17.25 30.82 -19.64
C PHE A 66 -16.66 30.53 -18.27
N ARG A 67 -16.16 31.54 -17.57
CA ARG A 67 -15.61 31.37 -16.22
C ARG A 67 -16.67 30.80 -15.26
N GLY A 68 -17.88 31.35 -15.27
CA GLY A 68 -18.98 30.86 -14.44
C GLY A 68 -19.34 29.40 -14.75
N ALA A 69 -19.48 29.08 -16.04
CA ALA A 69 -19.76 27.72 -16.51
C ALA A 69 -18.63 26.76 -16.16
N PHE A 70 -17.36 27.19 -16.28
CA PHE A 70 -16.18 26.39 -15.95
C PHE A 70 -16.14 26.01 -14.47
N PHE A 71 -16.43 26.95 -13.56
CA PHE A 71 -16.48 26.64 -12.12
C PHE A 71 -17.57 25.63 -11.77
N TRP A 72 -18.79 25.86 -12.27
CA TRP A 72 -19.93 24.98 -12.00
C TRP A 72 -19.76 23.60 -12.65
N ALA A 73 -19.45 23.55 -13.94
CA ALA A 73 -19.19 22.31 -14.64
C ALA A 73 -18.02 21.56 -14.01
N GLY A 74 -16.94 22.27 -13.65
CA GLY A 74 -15.76 21.69 -13.02
C GLY A 74 -16.06 21.02 -11.69
N PHE A 75 -16.86 21.66 -10.84
CA PHE A 75 -17.30 21.07 -9.57
C PHE A 75 -18.03 19.73 -9.78
N PHE A 76 -19.02 19.68 -10.69
CA PHE A 76 -19.76 18.46 -10.95
C PHE A 76 -18.92 17.39 -11.65
N VAL A 77 -18.09 17.78 -12.62
CA VAL A 77 -17.19 16.85 -13.32
C VAL A 77 -16.18 16.23 -12.35
N VAL A 78 -15.58 17.02 -11.46
CA VAL A 78 -14.67 16.51 -10.43
C VAL A 78 -15.40 15.56 -9.49
N LEU A 79 -16.60 15.91 -9.02
CA LEU A 79 -17.40 15.06 -8.14
C LEU A 79 -17.70 13.71 -8.79
N VAL A 80 -18.10 13.72 -10.07
CA VAL A 80 -18.37 12.50 -10.84
C VAL A 80 -17.09 11.72 -11.13
N ALA A 81 -15.96 12.39 -11.41
CA ALA A 81 -14.68 11.75 -11.70
C ALA A 81 -14.01 11.15 -10.45
N LEU A 82 -14.33 11.63 -9.25
CA LEU A 82 -13.82 11.06 -8.00
C LEU A 82 -14.28 9.62 -7.78
N LEU A 83 -15.55 9.31 -8.08
CA LEU A 83 -16.11 7.98 -7.87
C LEU A 83 -15.35 6.87 -8.64
N PRO A 84 -15.18 6.93 -9.98
CA PRO A 84 -14.43 5.92 -10.71
C PRO A 84 -12.96 5.89 -10.30
N LEU A 85 -12.38 7.04 -9.95
CA LEU A 85 -10.99 7.12 -9.49
C LEU A 85 -10.77 6.37 -8.18
N VAL A 86 -11.68 6.56 -7.20
CA VAL A 86 -11.66 5.83 -5.93
C VAL A 86 -11.86 4.33 -6.16
N LEU A 87 -12.82 3.93 -6.99
CA LEU A 87 -13.04 2.52 -7.34
C LEU A 87 -11.82 1.89 -8.01
N MET A 88 -11.14 2.62 -8.90
CA MET A 88 -9.90 2.16 -9.54
C MET A 88 -8.76 2.02 -8.53
N VAL A 89 -8.65 2.91 -7.55
CA VAL A 89 -7.63 2.84 -6.50
C VAL A 89 -7.90 1.67 -5.55
N ASP A 90 -9.14 1.44 -5.16
CA ASP A 90 -9.52 0.42 -4.17
C ASP A 90 -9.68 -0.99 -4.77
N ALA A 91 -9.71 -1.12 -6.10
CA ALA A 91 -9.83 -2.42 -6.74
C ALA A 91 -8.72 -3.41 -6.29
N PRO A 92 -9.04 -4.70 -6.08
CA PRO A 92 -8.07 -5.72 -5.66
C PRO A 92 -6.90 -5.81 -6.64
N GLY A 93 -5.67 -5.74 -6.13
CA GLY A 93 -4.46 -5.78 -6.95
C GLY A 93 -4.20 -4.52 -7.80
N SER A 94 -5.01 -3.47 -7.65
CA SER A 94 -4.78 -2.22 -8.38
C SER A 94 -3.49 -1.55 -7.95
N THR A 95 -2.66 -1.23 -8.94
CA THR A 95 -1.44 -0.43 -8.83
C THR A 95 -1.68 1.04 -9.17
N TYR A 96 -2.93 1.42 -9.49
CA TYR A 96 -3.25 2.75 -9.98
C TYR A 96 -3.08 3.82 -8.89
N CYS A 97 -2.32 4.87 -9.19
CA CYS A 97 -1.92 5.93 -8.24
C CYS A 97 -1.20 5.42 -6.99
N LYS A 98 -0.66 4.20 -7.01
CA LYS A 98 0.08 3.62 -5.89
C LYS A 98 1.55 3.48 -6.24
N VAL A 99 2.40 3.66 -5.23
CA VAL A 99 3.84 3.44 -5.32
C VAL A 99 4.21 2.22 -4.49
N PRO A 100 5.13 1.37 -4.98
CA PRO A 100 5.62 0.26 -4.17
C PRO A 100 6.42 0.82 -3.00
N VAL A 101 6.22 0.24 -1.82
CA VAL A 101 6.94 0.61 -0.59
C VAL A 101 8.00 -0.44 -0.33
N VAL A 102 7.55 -1.69 -0.21
CA VAL A 102 8.38 -2.84 0.10
C VAL A 102 7.81 -4.06 -0.63
N ARG A 103 8.70 -4.91 -1.12
CA ARG A 103 8.37 -6.23 -1.67
C ARG A 103 8.85 -7.29 -0.71
N ILE A 104 7.96 -8.19 -0.32
CA ILE A 104 8.24 -9.33 0.55
C ILE A 104 8.16 -10.57 -0.33
N GLU A 105 9.29 -11.26 -0.49
CA GLU A 105 9.38 -12.51 -1.25
C GLU A 105 9.59 -13.64 -0.24
N ARG A 106 8.61 -14.54 -0.12
CA ARG A 106 8.71 -15.76 0.67
C ARG A 106 9.08 -16.91 -0.25
N PHE A 107 10.22 -17.51 -0.01
CA PHE A 107 10.65 -18.77 -0.59
C PHE A 107 10.44 -19.90 0.41
N GLU A 108 10.58 -21.15 -0.05
CA GLU A 108 10.44 -22.34 0.81
C GLU A 108 11.32 -22.32 2.06
N ARG A 109 12.52 -21.73 1.97
CA ARG A 109 13.53 -21.74 3.04
C ARG A 109 14.06 -20.35 3.40
N GLU A 110 13.57 -19.31 2.75
CA GLU A 110 14.07 -17.95 2.91
C GLU A 110 12.92 -16.95 2.84
N LEU A 111 13.02 -15.85 3.59
CA LEU A 111 12.17 -14.69 3.41
C LEU A 111 13.05 -13.47 3.16
N THR A 112 12.80 -12.78 2.06
CA THR A 112 13.55 -11.59 1.67
C THR A 112 12.62 -10.38 1.64
N VAL A 113 13.17 -9.23 1.99
CA VAL A 113 12.48 -7.95 1.94
C VAL A 113 13.30 -7.02 1.08
N ARG A 114 12.66 -6.38 0.10
CA ARG A 114 13.26 -5.44 -0.84
C ARG A 114 12.54 -4.11 -0.81
N ASP A 115 13.25 -3.03 -1.09
CA ASP A 115 12.63 -1.71 -1.25
C ASP A 115 11.95 -1.56 -2.62
N ALA A 116 11.34 -0.40 -2.83
CA ALA A 116 10.74 0.04 -4.09
C ALA A 116 11.70 -0.01 -5.30
N SER A 117 13.02 0.09 -5.08
CA SER A 117 14.05 0.02 -6.14
C SER A 117 14.53 -1.41 -6.41
N GLY A 118 14.08 -2.39 -5.62
CA GLY A 118 14.50 -3.78 -5.68
C GLY A 118 15.76 -4.07 -4.85
N ALA A 119 16.30 -3.08 -4.15
CA ALA A 119 17.44 -3.27 -3.27
C ALA A 119 17.04 -4.11 -2.06
N LEU A 120 17.90 -5.05 -1.70
CA LEU A 120 17.67 -5.96 -0.59
C LEU A 120 17.78 -5.22 0.74
N LEU A 121 16.68 -5.22 1.50
CA LEU A 121 16.58 -4.63 2.83
C LEU A 121 16.91 -5.65 3.92
N GLY A 122 16.54 -6.92 3.73
CA GLY A 122 16.86 -7.96 4.70
C GLY A 122 16.56 -9.35 4.16
N GLU A 123 17.27 -10.34 4.71
CA GLU A 123 17.07 -11.76 4.44
C GLU A 123 17.04 -12.52 5.76
N LEU A 124 16.07 -13.42 5.90
CA LEU A 124 15.96 -14.31 7.06
C LEU A 124 17.11 -15.31 7.12
N SER A 125 17.51 -15.86 5.97
CA SER A 125 18.63 -16.81 5.84
C SER A 125 19.94 -16.27 6.44
N LYS A 126 20.12 -14.94 6.39
CA LYS A 126 21.28 -14.23 6.92
C LYS A 126 21.05 -13.60 8.30
N GLY A 127 19.90 -13.85 8.94
CA GLY A 127 19.55 -13.29 10.24
C GLY A 127 19.44 -11.75 10.27
N ALA A 128 19.33 -11.10 9.11
CA ALA A 128 19.32 -9.64 9.00
C ALA A 128 17.90 -9.06 9.04
N LEU A 129 16.89 -9.89 8.80
CA LEU A 129 15.49 -9.49 8.86
C LEU A 129 15.02 -9.36 10.32
N ARG A 130 14.55 -8.16 10.71
CA ARG A 130 14.02 -7.92 12.06
C ARG A 130 12.50 -7.76 12.02
N VAL A 131 11.80 -8.67 12.70
CA VAL A 131 10.35 -8.61 12.88
C VAL A 131 10.06 -8.46 14.37
N ALA A 132 9.27 -7.47 14.75
CA ALA A 132 8.88 -7.22 16.13
C ALA A 132 7.35 -7.23 16.27
N ARG A 133 6.87 -7.72 17.41
CA ARG A 133 5.46 -7.60 17.80
C ARG A 133 5.20 -6.19 18.35
N ALA A 134 4.14 -5.55 17.90
CA ALA A 134 3.69 -4.25 18.38
C ALA A 134 2.17 -4.22 18.60
N ASN A 135 1.71 -3.38 19.53
CA ASN A 135 0.30 -3.05 19.66
C ASN A 135 0.03 -1.69 19.00
N LEU A 136 -0.93 -1.63 18.09
CA LEU A 136 -1.34 -0.40 17.41
C LEU A 136 -2.62 0.15 18.02
N THR A 137 -2.70 1.48 18.15
CA THR A 137 -3.96 2.16 18.48
C THR A 137 -4.80 2.31 17.22
N LEU A 138 -5.94 1.64 17.13
CA LEU A 138 -6.86 1.75 16.00
C LEU A 138 -8.25 2.16 16.50
N GLY A 139 -8.66 3.40 16.23
CA GLY A 139 -9.92 3.96 16.71
C GLY A 139 -9.98 4.02 18.24
N ARG A 140 -10.87 3.23 18.85
CA ARG A 140 -11.02 3.12 20.32
C ARG A 140 -10.35 1.88 20.92
N GLY A 141 -9.70 1.05 20.12
CA GLY A 141 -9.13 -0.23 20.53
C GLY A 141 -7.64 -0.36 20.28
N LEU A 142 -7.05 -1.38 20.90
CA LEU A 142 -5.68 -1.82 20.65
C LEU A 142 -5.71 -3.11 19.81
N VAL A 143 -4.88 -3.17 18.78
CA VAL A 143 -4.81 -4.29 17.83
C VAL A 143 -3.37 -4.77 17.74
N GLY A 144 -3.15 -6.09 17.75
CA GLY A 144 -1.83 -6.69 17.53
C GLY A 144 -1.38 -6.54 16.07
N ALA A 145 -0.12 -6.17 15.87
CA ALA A 145 0.46 -5.95 14.55
C ALA A 145 1.96 -6.29 14.53
N LEU A 146 2.51 -6.58 13.36
CA LEU A 146 3.94 -6.82 13.20
C LEU A 146 4.63 -5.56 12.69
N ARG A 147 5.78 -5.25 13.25
CA ARG A 147 6.68 -4.21 12.78
C ARG A 147 7.87 -4.89 12.09
N LEU A 148 8.00 -4.66 10.79
CA LEU A 148 9.21 -5.00 10.06
C LEU A 148 10.18 -3.85 10.23
N ASP A 149 11.28 -4.09 10.97
CA ASP A 149 12.32 -3.11 11.19
C ASP A 149 13.44 -3.28 10.17
N HIS A 150 13.78 -2.19 9.51
CA HIS A 150 14.91 -2.10 8.60
C HIS A 150 15.80 -0.90 8.97
N SER A 151 17.07 -0.93 8.54
CA SER A 151 18.08 0.09 8.85
C SER A 151 17.68 1.52 8.48
N LYS A 152 16.72 1.70 7.55
CA LYS A 152 16.27 3.00 7.04
C LYS A 152 14.80 3.31 7.34
N SER A 153 13.98 2.33 7.70
CA SER A 153 12.54 2.51 7.89
C SER A 153 11.93 1.32 8.63
N SER A 154 10.80 1.55 9.28
CA SER A 154 9.95 0.47 9.79
C SER A 154 8.66 0.43 8.97
N VAL A 155 8.09 -0.76 8.80
CA VAL A 155 6.80 -0.95 8.12
C VAL A 155 5.88 -1.76 9.04
N TRP A 156 4.65 -1.30 9.19
CA TRP A 156 3.67 -1.92 10.09
C TRP A 156 2.70 -2.77 9.28
N LEU A 157 2.54 -4.01 9.71
CA LEU A 157 1.72 -5.03 9.08
C LEU A 157 0.63 -5.48 10.04
N MET A 158 -0.59 -5.51 9.54
CA MET A 158 -1.75 -6.00 10.26
C MET A 158 -2.42 -7.11 9.44
N PRO A 159 -2.94 -8.17 10.07
CA PRO A 159 -3.71 -9.17 9.33
C PRO A 159 -5.04 -8.58 8.86
N GLN A 160 -5.67 -9.21 7.85
CA GLN A 160 -6.99 -8.79 7.38
C GLN A 160 -8.04 -8.85 8.49
N GLN A 161 -7.96 -9.88 9.33
CA GLN A 161 -8.77 -10.00 10.54
C GLN A 161 -7.97 -9.45 11.73
N SER A 162 -8.50 -8.43 12.40
CA SER A 162 -7.83 -7.78 13.52
C SER A 162 -7.61 -8.76 14.68
N ILE A 163 -6.37 -8.87 15.16
CA ILE A 163 -6.03 -9.66 16.35
C ILE A 163 -6.07 -8.73 17.57
N GLY A 164 -6.56 -9.24 18.71
CA GLY A 164 -6.53 -8.50 19.97
C GLY A 164 -5.12 -8.09 20.37
N ALA A 165 -5.01 -7.06 21.20
CA ALA A 165 -3.73 -6.61 21.71
C ALA A 165 -2.99 -7.71 22.47
N TRP A 166 -1.67 -7.74 22.31
CA TRP A 166 -0.82 -8.67 23.06
C TRP A 166 -0.46 -8.10 24.43
N PRO A 167 -0.57 -8.90 25.50
CA PRO A 167 -0.26 -8.45 26.85
C PRO A 167 1.22 -8.11 26.99
N GLY A 168 1.52 -7.01 27.71
CA GLY A 168 2.89 -6.61 28.04
C GLY A 168 3.65 -5.83 26.96
N LEU A 169 3.09 -5.66 25.76
CA LEU A 169 3.70 -4.86 24.70
C LEU A 169 3.23 -3.40 24.73
N ARG A 170 4.19 -2.49 24.53
CA ARG A 170 3.90 -1.05 24.43
C ARG A 170 3.06 -0.76 23.19
N THR A 171 2.17 0.21 23.36
CA THR A 171 1.38 0.76 22.29
C THR A 171 2.23 1.71 21.45
N GLU A 172 2.22 1.49 20.14
CA GLU A 172 2.82 2.37 19.14
C GLU A 172 1.76 3.36 18.60
N PRO A 173 2.18 4.58 18.22
CA PRO A 173 1.26 5.66 17.87
C PRO A 173 0.50 5.42 16.55
N PRO A 174 -0.71 5.98 16.41
CA PRO A 174 -1.62 5.74 15.28
C PRO A 174 -1.21 6.43 13.97
N ASN A 175 -0.22 7.32 13.99
CA ASN A 175 0.16 8.16 12.83
C ASN A 175 1.06 7.44 11.82
N MET A 176 1.07 6.11 11.83
CA MET A 176 1.93 5.28 10.99
C MET A 176 1.10 4.59 9.90
N GLU A 177 1.69 4.38 8.74
CA GLU A 177 1.01 3.70 7.63
C GLU A 177 0.95 2.20 7.90
N ILE A 178 -0.27 1.68 8.07
CA ILE A 178 -0.53 0.27 8.41
C ILE A 178 -0.92 -0.46 7.14
N HIS A 179 -0.13 -1.45 6.74
CA HIS A 179 -0.44 -2.30 5.60
C HIS A 179 -1.17 -3.55 6.06
N ARG A 180 -2.33 -3.82 5.43
CA ARG A 180 -3.04 -5.08 5.65
C ARG A 180 -2.47 -6.17 4.75
N ILE A 181 -2.16 -7.32 5.32
CA ILE A 181 -1.63 -8.49 4.60
C ILE A 181 -2.49 -9.72 4.84
N ASP A 182 -2.37 -10.71 3.95
CA ASP A 182 -3.05 -11.99 4.11
C ASP A 182 -2.64 -12.69 5.41
N ASN A 183 -3.60 -13.36 6.04
CA ASN A 183 -3.40 -14.00 7.34
C ASN A 183 -2.28 -15.05 7.30
N ALA A 184 -2.14 -15.81 6.20
CA ALA A 184 -1.07 -16.80 6.06
C ALA A 184 0.33 -16.16 6.09
N LEU A 185 0.53 -15.07 5.36
CA LEU A 185 1.80 -14.32 5.37
C LEU A 185 2.05 -13.69 6.73
N PHE A 186 1.00 -13.19 7.39
CA PHE A 186 1.09 -12.65 8.74
C PHE A 186 1.54 -13.73 9.73
N ASP A 187 0.97 -14.93 9.68
CA ASP A 187 1.32 -16.04 10.57
C ASP A 187 2.78 -16.47 10.38
N ASP A 188 3.28 -16.51 9.14
CA ASP A 188 4.67 -16.80 8.86
C ASP A 188 5.60 -15.75 9.48
N LEU A 189 5.29 -14.47 9.28
CA LEU A 189 6.07 -13.37 9.85
C LEU A 189 5.99 -13.36 11.38
N MET A 190 4.84 -13.74 11.95
CA MET A 190 4.64 -13.82 13.40
C MET A 190 5.51 -14.89 14.04
N ARG A 191 5.72 -16.03 13.36
CA ARG A 191 6.66 -17.09 13.79
C ARG A 191 8.12 -16.63 13.79
N LEU A 192 8.45 -15.62 12.99
CA LEU A 192 9.80 -15.03 12.97
C LEU A 192 10.02 -13.99 14.08
N ALA A 193 8.94 -13.56 14.74
CA ALA A 193 8.99 -12.63 15.86
C ALA A 193 9.09 -13.34 17.23
N GLU A 194 9.12 -14.67 17.25
CA GLU A 194 9.36 -15.54 18.42
C GLU A 194 10.84 -15.90 18.54
#